data_AF-A0A0D0CH07-F1
#
_entry.id   AF-A0A0D0CH07-F1
#
_cell.length_a   1.000
_cell.length_b   1.000
_cell.length_c   1.000
_cell.angle_alpha   90.00
_cell.angle_beta   90.00
_cell.angle_gamma   90.00
#
_symmetry.space_group_name_H-M   'P 1'
#
loop_
_entity.id
_entity.type
_entity.pdbx_description
1 polymer ?
#
loop_
_entity_poly.entity_id
_entity_poly.type
_entity_poly.pdbx_seq_one_letter_code
_entity_poly.pdbx_strand_id
1 'polypeptide(L)'
;VLLNIIEDELPIGQRGWLAVMTKFNKRAIESGRPERKQTSLETKFKQLVKTTKPTGNGVCPPEIKRAHHINSLINERAGTCDLGDSDFNDADGGRTGPSSDDDSLPQPEPRVAVARSARNEAPPPHRNAHGTAMTGLLNSLSNAFDPAVQRARDEDRASRSLANTQLLTLSQQLRDSQATNKSLRGQLFDLRNCMYEAHRTADRAEMHLKMMCAAPGPAHPVRSMYHNLPKHKHQSYRWFVDGGESRAWLSDDDAEFQQGIFEPNEGGSLEGFGNYCLMTFWA
;
A
#
# COMPACT_ATOMS: atom_id res chain seq x y z
N VAL A 1 -30.03 11.41 -22.39
CA VAL A 1 -29.04 12.51 -22.35
C VAL A 1 -27.84 12.19 -21.46
N LEU A 2 -28.04 11.86 -20.16
CA LEU A 2 -26.93 11.53 -19.26
C LEU A 2 -26.10 10.32 -19.73
N LEU A 3 -26.76 9.20 -20.05
CA LEU A 3 -26.08 7.98 -20.50
C LEU A 3 -25.22 8.21 -21.76
N ASN A 4 -25.70 9.00 -22.73
CA ASN A 4 -24.91 9.33 -23.93
C ASN A 4 -23.60 10.04 -23.58
N ILE A 5 -23.64 11.00 -22.64
CA ILE A 5 -22.43 11.77 -22.27
C ILE A 5 -21.44 10.88 -21.51
N ILE A 6 -21.95 9.96 -20.68
CA ILE A 6 -21.11 9.02 -19.93
C ILE A 6 -20.48 7.98 -20.88
N GLU A 7 -21.22 7.53 -21.89
CA GLU A 7 -20.72 6.63 -22.94
C GLU A 7 -19.61 7.29 -23.77
N ASP A 8 -19.74 8.57 -24.10
CA ASP A 8 -18.71 9.32 -24.83
C ASP A 8 -17.45 9.58 -23.97
N GLU A 9 -17.63 9.89 -22.68
CA GLU A 9 -16.53 10.30 -21.79
C GLU A 9 -15.85 9.13 -21.06
N LEU A 10 -16.55 8.00 -20.86
CA LEU A 10 -16.13 6.85 -20.05
C LEU A 10 -15.37 7.28 -18.78
N PRO A 11 -16.05 7.94 -17.82
CA PRO A 11 -15.39 8.67 -16.74
C PRO A 11 -14.62 7.74 -15.81
N ILE A 12 -13.32 7.99 -15.66
CA ILE A 12 -12.45 7.33 -14.69
C ILE A 12 -12.10 8.32 -13.57
N GLY A 13 -12.44 7.97 -12.34
CA GLY A 13 -12.19 8.79 -11.16
C GLY A 13 -12.88 10.16 -11.19
N GLN A 14 -12.51 11.02 -10.22
CA GLN A 14 -13.16 12.33 -10.03
C GLN A 14 -13.04 13.26 -11.26
N ARG A 15 -11.89 13.22 -11.96
CA ARG A 15 -11.63 14.07 -13.13
C ARG A 15 -12.54 13.72 -14.30
N GLY A 16 -12.81 12.44 -14.55
CA GLY A 16 -13.76 12.02 -15.58
C GLY A 16 -15.18 12.50 -15.29
N TRP A 17 -15.61 12.40 -14.03
CA TRP A 17 -16.94 12.88 -13.61
C TRP A 17 -17.12 14.40 -13.73
N LEU A 18 -16.05 15.19 -13.55
CA LEU A 18 -16.06 16.62 -13.82
C LEU A 18 -16.33 16.93 -15.31
N ALA A 19 -15.68 16.20 -16.23
CA ALA A 19 -15.92 16.36 -17.67
C ALA A 19 -17.37 16.06 -18.06
N VAL A 20 -17.94 14.98 -17.51
CA VAL A 20 -19.36 14.63 -17.68
C VAL A 20 -20.27 15.74 -17.16
N MET A 21 -20.00 16.30 -15.98
CA MET A 21 -20.78 17.40 -15.41
C MET A 21 -20.75 18.64 -16.32
N THR A 22 -19.59 19.04 -16.80
CA THR A 22 -19.45 20.21 -17.68
C THR A 22 -20.24 20.03 -18.97
N LYS A 23 -20.12 18.88 -19.63
CA LYS A 23 -20.89 18.57 -20.85
C LYS A 23 -22.40 18.49 -20.59
N PHE A 24 -22.79 17.91 -19.45
CA PHE A 24 -24.19 17.79 -19.06
C PHE A 24 -24.82 19.15 -18.77
N ASN A 25 -24.16 19.99 -17.97
CA ASN A 25 -24.66 21.32 -17.63
C ASN A 25 -24.71 22.24 -18.85
N LYS A 26 -23.75 22.14 -19.78
CA LYS A 26 -23.82 22.86 -21.07
C LYS A 26 -25.12 22.53 -21.82
N ARG A 27 -25.43 21.24 -22.00
CA ARG A 27 -26.68 20.80 -22.65
C ARG A 27 -27.94 21.12 -21.81
N ALA A 28 -27.81 21.17 -20.48
CA ALA A 28 -28.91 21.53 -19.59
C ALA A 28 -29.29 23.00 -19.76
N ILE A 29 -28.31 23.91 -19.82
CA ILE A 29 -28.51 25.34 -20.07
C ILE A 29 -29.16 25.56 -21.44
N GLU A 30 -28.66 24.89 -22.49
CA GLU A 30 -29.24 24.94 -23.85
C GLU A 30 -30.71 24.48 -23.89
N SER A 31 -31.11 23.61 -22.96
CA SER A 31 -32.49 23.10 -22.84
C SER A 31 -33.31 23.77 -21.74
N GLY A 32 -32.82 24.87 -21.16
CA GLY A 32 -33.51 25.63 -20.09
C GLY A 32 -33.67 24.87 -18.77
N ARG A 33 -32.84 23.83 -18.53
CA ARG A 33 -32.86 23.02 -17.31
C ARG A 33 -31.82 23.52 -16.31
N PRO A 34 -32.09 23.40 -14.99
CA PRO A 34 -31.14 23.82 -13.97
C PRO A 34 -29.89 22.93 -13.96
N GLU A 35 -28.76 23.55 -13.64
CA GLU A 35 -27.48 22.86 -13.49
C GLU A 35 -27.52 21.80 -12.39
N ARG A 36 -26.73 20.74 -12.58
CA ARG A 36 -26.62 19.64 -11.63
C ARG A 36 -25.19 19.52 -11.12
N LYS A 37 -25.07 19.18 -9.84
CA LYS A 37 -23.78 18.88 -9.20
C LYS A 37 -23.24 17.53 -9.70
N GLN A 38 -21.92 17.42 -9.81
CA GLN A 38 -21.21 16.19 -10.17
C GLN A 38 -21.72 14.96 -9.39
N THR A 39 -21.81 15.08 -8.07
CA THR A 39 -22.22 13.99 -7.17
C THR A 39 -23.63 13.49 -7.47
N SER A 40 -24.53 14.36 -7.91
CA SER A 40 -25.90 13.99 -8.29
C SER A 40 -25.93 13.16 -9.57
N LEU A 41 -25.10 13.50 -10.55
CA LEU A 41 -24.99 12.78 -11.82
C LEU A 41 -24.35 11.40 -11.63
N GLU A 42 -23.26 11.35 -10.86
CA GLU A 42 -22.56 10.12 -10.50
C GLU A 42 -23.46 9.17 -9.70
N THR A 43 -24.15 9.69 -8.68
CA THR A 43 -25.08 8.89 -7.86
C THR A 43 -26.20 8.30 -8.72
N LYS A 44 -26.80 9.10 -9.61
CA LYS A 44 -27.85 8.63 -10.51
C LYS A 44 -27.37 7.52 -11.44
N PHE A 45 -26.16 7.64 -12.00
CA PHE A 45 -25.58 6.58 -12.82
C PHE A 45 -25.33 5.30 -12.01
N LYS A 46 -24.70 5.41 -10.84
CA LYS A 46 -24.46 4.26 -9.95
C LYS A 46 -25.77 3.59 -9.52
N GLN A 47 -26.83 4.34 -9.31
CA GLN A 47 -28.16 3.78 -9.04
C GLN A 47 -28.67 2.95 -10.21
N LEU A 48 -28.54 3.43 -11.45
CA LEU A 48 -28.94 2.68 -12.66
C LEU A 48 -28.10 1.42 -12.88
N VAL A 49 -26.83 1.42 -12.49
CA VAL A 49 -25.98 0.21 -12.54
C VAL A 49 -26.33 -0.78 -11.43
N LYS A 50 -26.75 -0.28 -10.25
CA LYS A 50 -27.15 -1.12 -9.11
C LYS A 50 -28.55 -1.71 -9.25
N THR A 51 -29.41 -1.15 -10.08
CA THR A 51 -30.76 -1.71 -10.30
C THR A 51 -30.63 -3.05 -11.01
N THR A 52 -30.73 -4.12 -10.24
CA THR A 52 -30.71 -5.50 -10.74
C THR A 52 -31.99 -5.81 -11.51
N LYS A 53 -31.93 -6.83 -12.37
CA LYS A 53 -33.11 -7.32 -13.10
C LYS A 53 -34.22 -7.65 -12.09
N PRO A 54 -35.48 -7.25 -12.35
CA PRO A 54 -36.59 -7.64 -11.48
C PRO A 54 -36.66 -9.16 -11.39
N THR A 55 -36.77 -9.70 -10.17
CA THR A 55 -36.84 -11.14 -9.91
C THR A 55 -38.07 -11.75 -10.61
N GLY A 56 -37.85 -12.47 -11.71
CA GLY A 56 -38.90 -13.14 -12.51
C GLY A 56 -38.79 -12.90 -14.03
N ASN A 57 -39.89 -13.09 -14.77
CA ASN A 57 -40.01 -12.89 -16.22
C ASN A 57 -40.06 -11.40 -16.65
N GLY A 58 -39.50 -10.49 -15.85
CA GLY A 58 -39.56 -9.06 -16.11
C GLY A 58 -38.58 -8.62 -17.19
N VAL A 59 -39.07 -7.93 -18.22
CA VAL A 59 -38.22 -7.30 -19.24
C VAL A 59 -37.41 -6.18 -18.60
N CYS A 60 -36.09 -6.30 -18.61
CA CYS A 60 -35.19 -5.27 -18.09
C CYS A 60 -35.28 -4.00 -18.97
N PRO A 61 -35.58 -2.82 -18.38
CA PRO A 61 -35.65 -1.55 -19.10
C PRO A 61 -34.38 -1.26 -19.93
N PRO A 62 -34.52 -0.68 -21.13
CA PRO A 62 -33.39 -0.43 -22.03
C PRO A 62 -32.34 0.51 -21.42
N GLU A 63 -32.76 1.44 -20.56
CA GLU A 63 -31.84 2.36 -19.87
C GLU A 63 -30.90 1.64 -18.89
N ILE A 64 -31.41 0.61 -18.20
CA ILE A 64 -30.62 -0.18 -17.25
C ILE A 64 -29.63 -1.06 -18.00
N LYS A 65 -30.07 -1.74 -19.06
CA LYS A 65 -29.18 -2.51 -19.95
C LYS A 65 -28.05 -1.64 -20.49
N ARG A 66 -28.37 -0.43 -20.95
CA ARG A 66 -27.38 0.51 -21.46
C ARG A 66 -26.44 1.00 -20.37
N ALA A 67 -26.92 1.26 -19.16
CA ALA A 67 -26.08 1.64 -18.03
C ALA A 67 -25.06 0.54 -17.68
N HIS A 68 -25.48 -0.73 -17.67
CA HIS A 68 -24.56 -1.86 -17.48
C HIS A 68 -23.51 -1.95 -18.59
N HIS A 69 -23.92 -1.79 -19.85
CA HIS A 69 -22.99 -1.80 -20.98
C HIS A 69 -21.92 -0.70 -20.85
N ILE A 70 -22.34 0.53 -20.53
CA ILE A 70 -21.42 1.66 -20.29
C ILE A 70 -20.50 1.37 -19.10
N ASN A 71 -21.01 0.75 -18.04
CA ASN A 71 -20.19 0.38 -16.89
C ASN A 71 -19.10 -0.64 -17.26
N SER A 72 -19.41 -1.61 -18.12
CA SER A 72 -18.41 -2.54 -18.68
C SER A 72 -17.34 -1.80 -19.48
N LEU A 73 -17.73 -0.84 -20.34
CA LEU A 73 -16.78 -0.02 -21.11
C LEU A 73 -15.88 0.84 -20.20
N ILE A 74 -16.43 1.39 -19.10
CA ILE A 74 -15.65 2.14 -18.11
C ILE A 74 -14.63 1.21 -17.42
N ASN A 75 -15.05 0.01 -17.02
CA ASN A 75 -14.18 -0.97 -16.36
C ASN A 75 -13.06 -1.45 -17.29
N GLU A 76 -13.38 -1.72 -18.56
CA GLU A 76 -12.43 -2.09 -19.61
C GLU A 76 -11.39 -0.97 -19.82
N ARG A 77 -11.85 0.28 -19.97
CA ARG A 77 -10.96 1.43 -20.10
C ARG A 77 -10.09 1.67 -18.86
N ALA A 78 -10.61 1.34 -17.67
CA ALA A 78 -9.88 1.47 -16.42
C ALA A 78 -8.78 0.41 -16.24
N GLY A 79 -8.64 -0.55 -17.15
CA GLY A 79 -7.57 -1.57 -17.12
C GLY A 79 -7.75 -2.59 -16.00
N THR A 80 -8.95 -2.68 -15.44
CA THR A 80 -9.31 -3.72 -14.47
C THR A 80 -9.94 -4.86 -15.26
N CYS A 81 -9.12 -5.87 -15.56
CA CYS A 81 -9.62 -7.20 -15.88
C CYS A 81 -10.67 -7.56 -14.83
N ASP A 82 -11.93 -7.78 -15.23
CA ASP A 82 -12.93 -8.37 -14.35
C ASP A 82 -12.29 -9.67 -13.85
N LEU A 83 -11.87 -9.71 -12.58
CA LEU A 83 -11.55 -10.96 -11.90
C LEU A 83 -12.89 -11.65 -11.78
N GLY A 84 -13.22 -12.46 -12.78
CA GLY A 84 -14.38 -13.33 -12.76
C GLY A 84 -14.35 -14.08 -11.44
N ASP A 85 -15.35 -13.81 -10.60
CA ASP A 85 -15.65 -14.58 -9.40
C ASP A 85 -16.18 -15.94 -9.88
N SER A 86 -15.24 -16.76 -10.34
CA SER A 86 -15.44 -18.07 -10.94
C SER A 86 -14.46 -19.05 -10.30
N ASP A 87 -14.42 -19.09 -8.97
CA ASP A 87 -13.98 -20.29 -8.27
C ASP A 87 -14.51 -20.36 -6.83
N PHE A 88 -15.81 -20.62 -6.72
CA PHE A 88 -16.32 -21.47 -5.65
C PHE A 88 -16.96 -22.70 -6.31
N ASN A 89 -16.11 -23.53 -6.91
CA ASN A 89 -16.47 -24.92 -7.20
C ASN A 89 -15.64 -25.79 -6.25
N ASP A 90 -16.23 -26.14 -5.11
CA ASP A 90 -15.74 -27.22 -4.25
C ASP A 90 -15.83 -28.53 -5.03
N ALA A 91 -14.72 -29.00 -5.61
CA ALA A 91 -14.51 -30.41 -5.94
C ALA A 91 -13.03 -30.71 -6.24
N ASP A 92 -12.35 -31.20 -5.20
CA ASP A 92 -11.57 -32.44 -5.18
C ASP A 92 -10.97 -32.97 -6.51
N GLY A 93 -9.63 -33.09 -6.52
CA GLY A 93 -8.95 -34.29 -7.02
C GLY A 93 -8.39 -34.31 -8.46
N GLY A 94 -7.05 -34.36 -8.57
CA GLY A 94 -6.39 -35.24 -9.54
C GLY A 94 -5.71 -34.61 -10.75
N ARG A 95 -4.38 -34.41 -10.64
CA ARG A 95 -3.45 -34.25 -11.77
C ARG A 95 -3.44 -35.52 -12.65
N THR A 96 -3.42 -35.37 -13.98
CA THR A 96 -2.56 -36.08 -14.98
C THR A 96 -2.85 -35.50 -16.39
N GLY A 97 -1.83 -34.96 -17.08
CA GLY A 97 -1.87 -34.69 -18.55
C GLY A 97 -1.35 -35.89 -19.35
N PRO A 98 -1.04 -35.82 -20.67
CA PRO A 98 -1.10 -34.69 -21.62
C PRO A 98 -1.63 -35.07 -23.05
N SER A 99 -1.53 -34.12 -24.00
CA SER A 99 -1.41 -34.29 -25.47
C SER A 99 -2.68 -34.47 -26.35
N SER A 100 -2.94 -33.52 -27.25
CA SER A 100 -2.73 -33.65 -28.71
C SER A 100 -3.56 -32.61 -29.47
N ASP A 101 -2.96 -32.05 -30.51
CA ASP A 101 -3.49 -31.07 -31.46
C ASP A 101 -4.74 -31.58 -32.21
N ASP A 102 -5.73 -30.70 -32.47
CA ASP A 102 -6.41 -30.58 -33.77
C ASP A 102 -7.30 -29.32 -33.84
N ASP A 103 -7.31 -28.71 -35.02
CA ASP A 103 -7.98 -27.49 -35.45
C ASP A 103 -9.48 -27.74 -35.69
N SER A 104 -10.35 -26.80 -35.31
CA SER A 104 -11.66 -26.49 -35.95
C SER A 104 -12.61 -25.76 -34.98
N LEU A 105 -12.84 -24.47 -35.27
CA LEU A 105 -13.96 -23.69 -34.75
C LEU A 105 -15.30 -24.21 -35.30
N PRO A 106 -16.34 -24.31 -34.46
CA PRO A 106 -17.68 -23.91 -34.91
C PRO A 106 -18.41 -23.00 -33.91
N GLN A 107 -19.19 -22.09 -34.48
CA GLN A 107 -20.01 -21.07 -33.81
C GLN A 107 -20.94 -21.60 -32.71
N PRO A 108 -21.26 -20.80 -31.67
CA PRO A 108 -22.31 -21.15 -30.73
C PRO A 108 -23.70 -20.75 -31.22
N GLU A 109 -24.50 -21.77 -31.56
CA GLU A 109 -25.96 -21.74 -31.71
C GLU A 109 -26.68 -21.19 -30.44
N PRO A 110 -27.88 -20.58 -30.59
CA PRO A 110 -28.59 -19.93 -29.50
C PRO A 110 -29.21 -20.97 -28.56
N ARG A 111 -28.66 -21.06 -27.34
CA ARG A 111 -29.18 -21.94 -26.29
C ARG A 111 -30.46 -21.35 -25.69
N VAL A 112 -31.58 -22.02 -25.92
CA VAL A 112 -32.86 -21.76 -25.25
C VAL A 112 -32.69 -21.99 -23.75
N ALA A 113 -32.83 -20.92 -22.97
CA ALA A 113 -32.82 -20.99 -21.51
C ALA A 113 -34.11 -21.65 -21.02
N VAL A 114 -34.03 -22.93 -20.67
CA VAL A 114 -35.05 -23.58 -19.84
C VAL A 114 -34.94 -22.97 -18.44
N ALA A 115 -35.89 -22.12 -18.09
CA ALA A 115 -36.04 -21.59 -16.75
C ALA A 115 -36.32 -22.76 -15.78
N ARG A 116 -35.33 -23.14 -14.98
CA ARG A 116 -35.56 -23.96 -13.79
C ARG A 116 -36.36 -23.11 -12.80
N SER A 117 -37.66 -23.35 -12.78
CA SER A 117 -38.54 -22.94 -11.69
C SER A 117 -38.03 -23.59 -10.41
N ALA A 118 -37.38 -22.80 -9.55
CA ALA A 118 -37.15 -23.18 -8.17
C ALA A 118 -38.51 -23.16 -7.46
N ARG A 119 -39.23 -24.29 -7.54
CA ARG A 119 -40.17 -24.64 -6.49
C ARG A 119 -39.34 -24.73 -5.21
N ASN A 120 -39.58 -23.80 -4.29
CA ASN A 120 -39.30 -24.03 -2.89
C ASN A 120 -40.26 -25.15 -2.45
N GLU A 121 -39.91 -26.40 -2.74
CA GLU A 121 -40.55 -27.50 -2.04
C GLU A 121 -40.13 -27.40 -0.58
N ALA A 122 -41.12 -27.16 0.28
CA ALA A 122 -41.01 -27.44 1.69
C ALA A 122 -40.46 -28.87 1.89
N PRO A 123 -39.65 -29.12 2.93
CA PRO A 123 -39.09 -30.44 3.18
C PRO A 123 -40.21 -31.50 3.15
N PRO A 124 -40.03 -32.62 2.42
CA PRO A 124 -41.07 -33.63 2.32
C PRO A 124 -41.44 -34.12 3.72
N PRO A 125 -42.74 -34.32 4.03
CA PRO A 125 -43.13 -34.91 5.30
C PRO A 125 -42.48 -36.29 5.40
N HIS A 126 -41.54 -36.44 6.33
CA HIS A 126 -40.89 -37.70 6.66
C HIS A 126 -41.97 -38.73 6.99
N ARG A 127 -42.28 -39.60 6.02
CA ARG A 127 -43.04 -40.81 6.29
C ARG A 127 -42.13 -41.72 7.10
N ASN A 128 -42.53 -41.95 8.35
CA ASN A 128 -41.85 -42.79 9.31
C ASN A 128 -41.67 -44.21 8.77
N ALA A 129 -40.51 -44.51 8.18
CA ALA A 129 -39.99 -45.86 8.06
C ALA A 129 -39.27 -46.19 9.37
N HIS A 130 -40.05 -46.62 10.37
CA HIS A 130 -39.61 -46.90 11.73
C HIS A 130 -38.65 -48.13 11.85
N GLY A 131 -38.22 -48.73 10.72
CA GLY A 131 -37.30 -49.86 10.68
C GLY A 131 -35.86 -49.55 10.23
N THR A 132 -35.61 -48.40 9.57
CA THR A 132 -34.30 -48.08 8.96
C THR A 132 -33.55 -46.93 9.65
N ALA A 133 -34.21 -46.24 10.58
CA ALA A 133 -33.63 -45.13 11.33
C ALA A 133 -32.60 -45.60 12.39
N MET A 134 -32.80 -46.78 12.97
CA MET A 134 -31.92 -47.31 14.02
C MET A 134 -30.56 -47.76 13.47
N THR A 135 -30.52 -48.32 12.26
CA THR A 135 -29.26 -48.70 11.59
C THR A 135 -28.46 -47.50 11.13
N GLY A 136 -29.13 -46.43 10.66
CA GLY A 136 -28.48 -45.15 10.36
C GLY A 136 -27.86 -44.48 11.59
N LEU A 137 -28.55 -44.52 12.74
CA LEU A 137 -28.01 -44.02 14.01
C LEU A 137 -26.83 -44.86 14.51
N LEU A 138 -26.91 -46.19 14.46
CA LEU A 138 -25.82 -47.07 14.88
C LEU A 138 -24.58 -46.90 13.99
N ASN A 139 -24.74 -46.75 12.68
CA ASN A 139 -23.63 -46.45 11.77
C ASN A 139 -23.03 -45.06 12.03
N SER A 140 -23.85 -44.06 12.34
CA SER A 140 -23.38 -42.72 12.73
C SER A 140 -22.59 -42.76 14.04
N LEU A 141 -23.09 -43.50 15.05
CA LEU A 141 -22.39 -43.70 16.31
C LEU A 141 -21.09 -44.47 16.11
N SER A 142 -21.09 -45.53 15.28
CA SER A 142 -19.88 -46.30 14.94
C SER A 142 -18.82 -45.40 14.28
N ASN A 143 -19.21 -44.53 13.34
CA ASN A 143 -18.30 -43.59 12.70
C ASN A 143 -17.88 -42.43 13.61
N ALA A 144 -18.69 -42.06 14.60
CA ALA A 144 -18.36 -41.04 15.59
C ALA A 144 -17.30 -41.55 16.59
N PHE A 145 -17.34 -42.85 16.91
CA PHE A 145 -16.39 -43.51 17.83
C PHE A 145 -15.25 -44.25 17.12
N ASP A 146 -15.16 -44.20 15.79
CA ASP A 146 -14.02 -44.75 15.05
C ASP A 146 -12.75 -43.94 15.39
N PRO A 147 -11.72 -44.57 16.00
CA PRO A 147 -10.49 -43.89 16.38
C PRO A 147 -9.72 -43.29 15.19
N ALA A 148 -9.91 -43.80 13.98
CA ALA A 148 -9.29 -43.22 12.78
C ALA A 148 -9.94 -41.88 12.40
N VAL A 149 -11.27 -41.81 12.42
CA VAL A 149 -12.03 -40.59 12.12
C VAL A 149 -11.79 -39.52 13.19
N GLN A 150 -11.64 -39.91 14.45
CA GLN A 150 -11.31 -38.98 15.52
C GLN A 150 -9.93 -38.35 15.36
N ARG A 151 -8.90 -39.15 15.03
CA ARG A 151 -7.55 -38.64 14.73
C ARG A 151 -7.54 -37.65 13.57
N ALA A 152 -8.23 -37.97 12.48
CA ALA A 152 -8.34 -37.06 11.33
C ALA A 152 -8.95 -35.70 11.72
N ARG A 153 -10.02 -35.70 12.54
CA ARG A 153 -10.62 -34.45 13.05
C ARG A 153 -9.68 -33.66 13.95
N ASP A 154 -8.92 -34.33 14.80
CA ASP A 154 -7.99 -33.66 15.70
C ASP A 154 -6.77 -33.11 14.95
N GLU A 155 -6.30 -33.79 13.91
CA GLU A 155 -5.31 -33.28 12.96
C GLU A 155 -5.83 -32.04 12.20
N ASP A 156 -7.08 -32.07 11.73
CA ASP A 156 -7.73 -30.92 11.09
C ASP A 156 -7.88 -29.72 12.04
N ARG A 157 -8.19 -29.97 13.31
CA ARG A 157 -8.23 -28.89 14.33
C ARG A 157 -6.84 -28.34 14.59
N ALA A 158 -5.83 -29.21 14.69
CA ALA A 158 -4.45 -28.80 14.90
C ALA A 158 -3.91 -27.99 13.71
N SER A 159 -4.20 -28.41 12.47
CA SER A 159 -3.78 -27.72 11.25
C SER A 159 -4.43 -26.34 11.15
N ARG A 160 -5.74 -26.23 11.43
CA ARG A 160 -6.45 -24.94 11.48
C ARG A 160 -5.92 -24.03 12.59
N SER A 161 -5.62 -24.57 13.76
CA SER A 161 -5.05 -23.82 14.88
C SER A 161 -3.66 -23.26 14.52
N LEU A 162 -2.83 -24.06 13.86
CA LEU A 162 -1.51 -23.66 13.43
C LEU A 162 -1.58 -22.57 12.35
N ALA A 163 -2.42 -22.76 11.32
CA ALA A 163 -2.65 -21.75 10.28
C ALA A 163 -3.14 -20.42 10.86
N ASN A 164 -4.07 -20.46 11.82
CA ASN A 164 -4.55 -19.25 12.51
C ASN A 164 -3.44 -18.55 13.29
N THR A 165 -2.56 -19.31 13.94
CA THR A 165 -1.42 -18.76 14.70
C THR A 165 -0.42 -18.08 13.75
N GLN A 166 -0.09 -18.72 12.62
CA GLN A 166 0.78 -18.14 11.59
C GLN A 166 0.19 -16.85 11.02
N LEU A 167 -1.11 -16.84 10.70
CA LEU A 167 -1.80 -15.66 10.21
C LEU A 167 -1.74 -14.51 11.22
N LEU A 168 -1.92 -14.81 12.51
CA LEU A 168 -1.83 -13.81 13.58
C LEU A 168 -0.41 -13.25 13.70
N THR A 169 0.62 -14.10 13.65
CA THR A 169 2.03 -13.69 13.70
C THR A 169 2.39 -12.76 12.54
N LEU A 170 2.02 -13.12 11.30
CA LEU A 170 2.27 -12.28 10.13
C LEU A 170 1.50 -10.95 10.21
N SER A 171 0.25 -10.99 10.68
CA SER A 171 -0.54 -9.77 10.89
C SER A 171 0.06 -8.84 11.93
N GLN A 172 0.67 -9.40 12.99
CA GLN A 172 1.40 -8.62 13.99
C GLN A 172 2.64 -7.98 13.40
N GLN A 173 3.46 -8.74 12.66
CA GLN A 173 4.65 -8.21 11.99
C GLN A 173 4.30 -7.08 11.01
N LEU A 174 3.20 -7.20 10.27
CA LEU A 174 2.72 -6.13 9.39
C LEU A 174 2.38 -4.86 10.18
N ARG A 175 1.69 -4.98 11.32
CA ARG A 175 1.39 -3.82 12.17
C ARG A 175 2.64 -3.15 12.71
N ASP A 176 3.62 -3.94 13.16
CA ASP A 176 4.87 -3.42 13.72
C ASP A 176 5.73 -2.74 12.64
N SER A 177 5.81 -3.33 11.44
CA SER A 177 6.47 -2.71 10.30
C SER A 177 5.78 -1.41 9.85
N GLN A 178 4.46 -1.33 9.96
CA GLN A 178 3.73 -0.10 9.67
C GLN A 178 3.97 0.97 10.75
N ALA A 179 4.06 0.59 12.02
CA ALA A 179 4.36 1.52 13.11
C ALA A 179 5.75 2.13 12.97
N THR A 180 6.77 1.31 12.66
CA THR A 180 8.14 1.79 12.42
C THR A 180 8.21 2.73 11.21
N ASN A 181 7.54 2.39 10.10
CA ASN A 181 7.45 3.28 8.94
C ASN A 181 6.82 4.64 9.26
N LYS A 182 5.77 4.68 10.10
CA LYS A 182 5.16 5.94 10.54
C LYS A 182 6.14 6.76 11.40
N SER A 183 6.86 6.10 12.31
CA SER A 183 7.88 6.73 13.14
C SER A 183 9.00 7.37 12.30
N LEU A 184 9.55 6.62 11.34
CA LEU A 184 10.59 7.12 10.43
C LEU A 184 10.11 8.30 9.59
N ARG A 185 8.87 8.24 9.08
CA ARG A 185 8.27 9.37 8.35
C ARG A 185 8.12 10.61 9.25
N GLY A 186 7.78 10.43 10.52
CA GLY A 186 7.77 11.51 11.51
C GLY A 186 9.14 12.14 11.69
N GLN A 187 10.18 11.31 11.90
CA GLN A 187 11.55 11.79 12.05
C GLN A 187 12.05 12.58 10.82
N LEU A 188 11.74 12.10 9.61
CA LEU A 188 12.09 12.81 8.38
C LEU A 188 11.38 14.17 8.28
N PHE A 189 10.13 14.24 8.72
CA PHE A 189 9.38 15.50 8.77
C PHE A 189 9.98 16.47 9.79
N ASP A 190 10.31 16.00 10.98
CA ASP A 190 10.91 16.82 12.04
C ASP A 190 12.29 17.34 11.63
N LEU A 191 13.17 16.48 11.09
CA LEU A 191 14.47 16.89 10.56
C LEU A 191 14.35 17.94 9.47
N ARG A 192 13.39 17.76 8.55
CA ARG A 192 13.12 18.74 7.50
C ARG A 192 12.68 20.09 8.08
N ASN A 193 11.85 20.10 9.11
CA ASN A 193 11.44 21.33 9.79
C ASN A 193 12.61 22.01 10.50
N CYS A 194 13.44 21.26 11.22
CA CYS A 194 14.65 21.80 11.86
C CYS A 194 15.60 22.44 10.84
N MET A 195 15.80 21.79 9.68
CA MET A 195 16.59 22.36 8.58
C MET A 195 15.99 23.67 8.06
N TYR A 196 14.67 23.75 7.87
CA TYR A 196 14.03 24.99 7.45
C TYR A 196 14.16 26.11 8.48
N GLU A 197 14.04 25.79 9.77
CA GLU A 197 14.21 26.77 10.85
C GLU A 197 15.65 27.27 10.92
N ALA A 198 16.64 26.38 10.82
CA ALA A 198 18.06 26.72 10.78
C ALA A 198 18.41 27.58 9.55
N HIS A 199 17.80 27.29 8.39
CA HIS A 199 17.99 28.12 7.21
C HIS A 199 17.43 29.54 7.42
N ARG A 200 16.23 29.65 7.98
CA ARG A 200 15.62 30.95 8.31
C ARG A 200 16.42 31.75 9.35
N THR A 201 17.02 31.09 10.34
CA THR A 201 17.87 31.79 11.32
C THR A 201 19.15 32.29 10.65
N ALA A 202 19.75 31.49 9.77
CA ALA A 202 20.91 31.89 8.98
C ALA A 202 20.61 33.10 8.08
N ASP A 203 19.50 33.09 7.33
CA ASP A 203 19.09 34.21 6.47
C ASP A 203 18.90 35.51 7.27
N ARG A 204 18.30 35.42 8.47
CA ARG A 204 18.14 36.58 9.37
C ARG A 204 19.49 37.12 9.84
N ALA A 205 20.42 36.25 10.21
CA ALA A 205 21.76 36.64 10.63
C ALA A 205 22.55 37.27 9.46
N GLU A 206 22.46 36.70 8.26
CA GLU A 206 23.09 37.23 7.05
C GLU A 206 22.57 38.63 6.71
N MET A 207 21.25 38.83 6.76
CA MET A 207 20.65 40.15 6.55
C MET A 207 21.12 41.17 7.59
N HIS A 208 21.24 40.77 8.85
CA HIS A 208 21.75 41.62 9.92
C HIS A 208 23.22 42.03 9.68
N LEU A 209 24.07 41.07 9.31
CA LEU A 209 25.47 41.34 8.96
C LEU A 209 25.59 42.27 7.75
N LYS A 210 24.79 42.04 6.71
CA LYS A 210 24.77 42.90 5.51
C LYS A 210 24.37 44.33 5.85
N MET A 211 23.41 44.54 6.75
CA MET A 211 23.04 45.88 7.24
C MET A 211 24.19 46.55 8.01
N MET A 212 24.89 45.80 8.86
CA MET A 212 26.05 46.32 9.61
C MET A 212 27.23 46.69 8.69
N CYS A 213 27.51 45.89 7.66
CA CYS A 213 28.58 46.15 6.70
C CYS A 213 28.24 47.27 5.70
N ALA A 214 26.96 47.44 5.36
CA ALA A 214 26.50 48.49 4.45
C ALA A 214 26.28 49.84 5.16
N ALA A 215 26.34 49.89 6.50
CA ALA A 215 26.35 51.15 7.22
C ALA A 215 27.62 51.94 6.83
N PRO A 216 27.49 53.19 6.35
CA PRO A 216 28.65 53.98 5.98
C PRO A 216 29.44 54.35 7.25
N GLY A 217 30.53 53.61 7.50
CA GLY A 217 31.50 53.91 8.55
C GLY A 217 32.55 54.94 8.09
N PRO A 218 33.04 55.81 8.98
CA PRO A 218 33.96 56.89 8.64
C PRO A 218 35.32 56.31 8.19
N ALA A 219 35.85 56.89 7.11
CA ALA A 219 37.14 56.54 6.55
C ALA A 219 38.29 56.85 7.53
N HIS A 220 38.77 55.86 8.27
CA HIS A 220 40.13 55.89 8.83
C HIS A 220 40.69 54.47 9.05
N PRO A 221 41.87 54.13 8.51
CA PRO A 221 42.51 52.85 8.77
C PRO A 221 43.24 52.94 10.12
N VAL A 222 42.61 52.45 11.19
CA VAL A 222 43.35 52.20 12.43
C VAL A 222 44.14 50.91 12.20
N ARG A 223 45.43 51.08 11.96
CA ARG A 223 46.44 50.01 11.92
C ARG A 223 46.25 49.17 13.19
N SER A 224 45.76 47.94 13.02
CA SER A 224 45.45 47.01 14.10
C SER A 224 46.69 46.76 14.95
N MET A 225 46.67 47.29 16.17
CA MET A 225 47.71 47.14 17.20
C MET A 225 47.42 45.95 18.14
N TYR A 226 46.69 44.93 17.67
CA TYR A 226 46.26 43.80 18.49
C TYR A 226 47.10 42.54 18.23
N HIS A 227 48.38 42.57 18.58
CA HIS A 227 49.23 41.37 18.59
C HIS A 227 49.33 40.69 19.98
N ASN A 228 48.59 41.15 20.99
CA ASN A 228 48.73 40.68 22.37
C ASN A 228 47.41 40.31 23.06
N LEU A 229 46.36 39.92 22.33
CA LEU A 229 45.22 39.29 23.01
C LEU A 229 45.61 37.87 23.47
N PRO A 230 45.19 37.42 24.67
CA PRO A 230 45.41 36.07 25.13
C PRO A 230 44.86 35.07 24.11
N LYS A 231 45.73 34.26 23.52
CA LYS A 231 45.34 33.23 22.56
C LYS A 231 44.40 32.25 23.23
N HIS A 232 43.15 32.20 22.79
CA HIS A 232 42.16 31.31 23.34
C HIS A 232 42.42 29.90 22.84
N LYS A 233 42.81 29.00 23.75
CA LYS A 233 42.84 27.57 23.47
C LYS A 233 41.41 27.05 23.53
N HIS A 234 40.91 26.51 22.43
CA HIS A 234 39.62 25.85 22.42
C HIS A 234 39.82 24.34 22.40
N GLN A 235 38.92 23.63 23.08
CA GLN A 235 38.97 22.19 23.18
C GLN A 235 38.21 21.60 21.98
N SER A 236 38.90 20.80 21.17
CA SER A 236 38.31 20.12 20.01
C SER A 236 38.07 18.66 20.35
N TYR A 237 36.90 18.18 19.93
CA TYR A 237 36.43 16.82 20.14
C TYR A 237 36.25 16.15 18.78
N ARG A 238 36.86 14.97 18.60
CA ARG A 238 36.67 14.14 17.42
C ARG A 238 36.19 12.76 17.83
N TRP A 239 35.08 12.34 17.23
CA TRP A 239 34.48 11.03 17.43
C TRP A 239 34.81 10.13 16.24
N PHE A 240 35.23 8.90 16.53
CA PHE A 240 35.52 7.89 15.52
C PHE A 240 34.37 6.88 15.39
N VAL A 241 34.26 6.24 14.22
CA VAL A 241 33.16 5.33 13.87
C VAL A 241 33.18 4.04 14.72
N ASP A 242 34.34 3.68 15.27
CA ASP A 242 34.53 2.56 16.19
C ASP A 242 34.15 2.88 17.65
N GLY A 243 33.68 4.10 17.93
CA GLY A 243 33.31 4.55 19.27
C GLY A 243 34.45 5.15 20.09
N GLY A 244 35.63 5.40 19.48
CA GLY A 244 36.71 6.14 20.13
C GLY A 244 36.45 7.65 20.21
N GLU A 245 36.90 8.28 21.30
CA GLU A 245 36.93 9.74 21.47
C GLU A 245 38.39 10.21 21.52
N SER A 246 38.75 11.23 20.72
CA SER A 246 40.03 11.94 20.86
C SER A 246 39.79 13.39 21.24
N ARG A 247 40.59 13.86 22.21
CA ARG A 247 40.58 15.25 22.72
C ARG A 247 41.90 15.92 22.38
N ALA A 248 41.84 17.05 21.69
CA ALA A 248 43.00 17.89 21.40
C ALA A 248 42.72 19.35 21.77
N TRP A 249 43.74 20.02 22.33
CA TRP A 249 43.71 21.46 22.54
C TRP A 249 44.36 22.12 21.34
N LEU A 250 43.58 22.89 20.56
CA LEU A 250 44.07 23.61 19.40
C LEU A 250 44.24 25.09 19.75
N SER A 251 45.37 25.65 19.32
CA SER A 251 45.56 27.11 19.29
C SER A 251 45.23 27.61 17.88
N ASP A 252 44.82 28.86 17.73
CA ASP A 252 44.38 29.42 16.43
C ASP A 252 45.45 29.34 15.32
N ASP A 253 46.72 29.17 15.67
CA ASP A 253 47.83 28.97 14.71
C ASP A 253 47.93 27.53 14.16
N ASP A 254 47.29 26.55 14.80
CA ASP A 254 47.36 25.12 14.42
C ASP A 254 46.26 24.70 13.43
N ALA A 255 45.26 25.57 13.19
CA ALA A 255 44.08 25.25 12.38
C ALA A 255 44.38 25.10 10.87
N GLU A 256 45.47 25.67 10.37
CA GLU A 256 45.84 25.60 8.95
C GLU A 256 46.47 24.25 8.54
N PHE A 257 46.90 23.41 9.50
CA PHE A 257 47.62 22.17 9.19
C PHE A 257 46.74 20.93 8.95
N GLN A 258 45.42 21.01 9.21
CA GLN A 258 44.52 19.85 9.16
C GLN A 258 43.66 19.73 7.89
N GLN A 259 43.72 20.68 6.95
CA GLN A 259 43.00 20.57 5.67
C GLN A 259 43.72 19.74 4.59
N GLY A 260 44.95 19.25 4.85
CA GLY A 260 45.82 18.65 3.82
C GLY A 260 46.00 17.13 3.82
N ILE A 261 45.34 16.35 4.70
CA ILE A 261 45.59 14.90 4.76
C ILE A 261 44.28 14.11 4.78
N PHE A 262 43.70 13.88 3.60
CA PHE A 262 43.04 12.61 3.28
C PHE A 262 42.81 12.49 1.75
N GLU A 263 43.80 11.98 1.02
CA GLU A 263 43.50 11.21 -0.19
C GLU A 263 43.18 9.77 0.24
N PRO A 264 42.04 9.18 -0.16
CA PRO A 264 41.77 7.78 0.06
C PRO A 264 42.58 6.97 -0.96
N ASN A 265 43.66 6.33 -0.51
CA ASN A 265 44.37 5.35 -1.33
C ASN A 265 43.53 4.06 -1.38
N GLU A 266 42.90 3.81 -2.51
CA GLU A 266 42.29 2.52 -2.85
C GLU A 266 43.38 1.47 -3.11
N GLY A 267 43.28 0.30 -2.47
CA GLY A 267 43.98 -0.92 -2.90
C GLY A 267 44.99 -1.48 -1.89
N GLY A 268 44.59 -2.52 -1.17
CA GLY A 268 45.50 -3.27 -0.29
C GLY A 268 44.81 -4.41 0.45
N SER A 269 44.63 -5.52 -0.25
CA SER A 269 44.12 -6.78 0.28
C SER A 269 45.05 -7.39 1.35
N LEU A 270 44.42 -7.98 2.38
CA LEU A 270 44.84 -9.09 3.25
C LEU A 270 46.32 -9.56 3.16
N GLU A 271 47.04 -9.51 4.28
CA GLU A 271 47.52 -10.71 5.02
C GLU A 271 48.51 -10.33 6.14
N GLY A 272 48.31 -10.94 7.32
CA GLY A 272 49.35 -11.31 8.27
C GLY A 272 50.11 -10.22 9.01
N PHE A 273 49.89 -10.09 10.32
CA PHE A 273 50.98 -10.18 11.31
C PHE A 273 50.36 -10.42 12.68
N GLY A 274 50.52 -11.65 13.17
CA GLY A 274 50.27 -12.01 14.55
C GLY A 274 51.42 -11.61 15.46
N ASN A 275 51.09 -11.56 16.75
CA ASN A 275 51.95 -11.63 17.93
C ASN A 275 52.93 -10.46 18.13
N TYR A 276 52.75 -9.70 19.22
CA TYR A 276 53.71 -9.65 20.33
C TYR A 276 53.07 -9.10 21.61
N CYS A 277 53.24 -9.87 22.68
CA CYS A 277 53.41 -9.51 24.09
C CYS A 277 52.41 -8.60 24.82
N LEU A 278 51.60 -9.27 25.66
CA LEU A 278 51.43 -8.98 27.08
C LEU A 278 52.56 -8.14 27.70
N MET A 279 52.21 -7.00 28.28
CA MET A 279 52.73 -6.58 29.58
C MET A 279 51.63 -5.87 30.36
N THR A 280 51.08 -6.60 31.33
CA THR A 280 50.50 -6.08 32.56
C THR A 280 51.45 -5.07 33.20
N PHE A 281 50.96 -3.93 33.70
CA PHE A 281 51.33 -3.48 35.05
C PHE A 281 50.28 -2.52 35.61
N TRP A 282 49.89 -2.84 36.84
CA TRP A 282 49.02 -2.12 37.75
C TRP A 282 49.77 -0.93 38.39
N ALA A 283 49.09 0.19 38.58
CA ALA A 283 49.07 0.98 39.82
C ALA A 283 47.88 1.95 39.77
#